data_AF-A0A0L0M5L3-F1
#
_entry.id   AF-A0A0L0M5L3-F1
#
_cell.length_a   1.000
_cell.length_b   1.000
_cell.length_c   1.000
_cell.angle_alpha   90.00
_cell.angle_beta   90.00
_cell.angle_gamma   90.00
#
_symmetry.space_group_name_H-M   'P 1'
#
loop_
_entity.id
_entity.type
_entity.pdbx_description
1 polymer ?
#
loop_
_entity_poly.entity_id
_entity_poly.type
_entity_poly.pdbx_seq_one_letter_code
_entity_poly.pdbx_strand_id
1 'polypeptide(L)'
;MSEAPHGAPIKTPGQLIAAVIAGFGVPVAIIILLAVYVNNSTRTGAGTDIEQSVAERVAPAAQVDICDANAPRVYKTGEEVFKAVCSTCHASGAAGAPKFGDSGAWAPRISEGYDTLLHNALNGKGAMPVRGGTNPDDYSDFEIARAVVYMANHGGASFQEPAQPKPGEAASASAAAAAPAGASGASGDNAQAAAAVAALASVPQTAAAPAAGGADSTQAGKALYTQVCQACHAAGVLGAPKFGDKEAWAPRLKDSMDTVYNYALHGKGAMPAKGGSNASDADVKAAVDYMVNASK
;
A
#
# COMPACT_ATOMS: atom_id res chain seq x y z
N MET A 1 55.75 -69.19 -43.79
CA MET A 1 56.15 -68.54 -42.53
C MET A 1 57.64 -68.28 -42.62
N SER A 2 58.07 -67.05 -42.91
CA SER A 2 59.46 -66.65 -42.77
C SER A 2 59.47 -65.21 -42.29
N GLU A 3 60.12 -65.03 -41.15
CA GLU A 3 59.98 -63.94 -40.21
C GLU A 3 60.25 -62.55 -40.80
N ALA A 4 59.40 -61.58 -40.45
CA ALA A 4 59.74 -60.17 -40.59
C ALA A 4 60.97 -59.88 -39.71
N PRO A 5 61.99 -59.16 -40.21
CA PRO A 5 63.18 -58.87 -39.42
C PRO A 5 62.80 -58.02 -38.20
N HIS A 6 62.96 -58.60 -37.01
CA HIS A 6 62.82 -57.91 -35.73
C HIS A 6 63.98 -56.93 -35.52
N GLY A 7 63.96 -55.82 -36.25
CA GLY A 7 64.81 -54.68 -35.96
C GLY A 7 64.30 -53.98 -34.71
N ALA A 8 65.14 -53.86 -33.68
CA ALA A 8 64.79 -53.09 -32.48
C ALA A 8 64.39 -51.65 -32.90
N PRO A 9 63.22 -51.14 -32.48
CA PRO A 9 62.70 -49.85 -32.93
C PRO A 9 63.51 -48.64 -32.45
N ILE A 10 64.54 -48.87 -31.60
CA ILE A 10 65.38 -47.85 -30.98
C ILE A 10 66.82 -48.10 -31.40
N LYS A 11 67.39 -47.21 -32.23
CA LYS A 11 68.73 -47.37 -32.83
C LYS A 11 69.77 -46.39 -32.26
N THR A 12 69.33 -45.37 -31.52
CA THR A 12 70.22 -44.39 -30.90
C THR A 12 69.87 -44.19 -29.41
N PRO A 13 70.86 -43.83 -28.57
CA PRO A 13 70.59 -43.48 -27.17
C PRO A 13 69.54 -42.37 -27.02
N GLY A 14 69.49 -41.42 -27.96
CA GLY A 14 68.48 -40.37 -27.99
C GLY A 14 67.05 -40.89 -28.24
N GLN A 15 66.87 -41.90 -29.09
CA GLN A 15 65.56 -42.53 -29.30
C GLN A 15 65.09 -43.31 -28.07
N LEU A 16 66.02 -43.90 -27.31
CA LEU A 16 65.69 -44.57 -26.04
C LEU A 16 65.18 -43.57 -25.00
N ILE A 17 65.88 -42.46 -24.82
CA ILE A 17 65.50 -41.40 -23.87
C ILE A 17 64.14 -40.81 -24.26
N ALA A 18 63.92 -40.53 -25.55
CA ALA A 18 62.63 -40.03 -26.03
C ALA A 18 61.48 -41.02 -25.78
N ALA A 19 61.71 -42.32 -26.03
CA ALA A 19 60.71 -43.36 -25.77
C ALA A 19 60.39 -43.50 -24.27
N VAL A 20 61.39 -43.39 -23.38
CA VAL A 20 61.20 -43.44 -21.93
C VAL A 20 60.45 -42.20 -21.41
N ILE A 21 60.81 -41.01 -21.89
CA ILE A 21 60.10 -39.78 -21.51
C ILE A 21 58.64 -39.82 -22.01
N ALA A 22 58.41 -40.25 -23.25
CA ALA A 22 57.06 -40.37 -23.80
C ALA A 22 56.23 -41.46 -23.09
N GLY A 23 56.85 -42.61 -22.76
CA GLY A 23 56.18 -43.74 -22.14
C GLY A 23 55.91 -43.59 -20.64
N PHE A 24 56.78 -42.88 -19.91
CA PHE A 24 56.69 -42.76 -18.45
C PHE A 24 56.66 -41.33 -17.96
N GLY A 25 57.49 -40.45 -18.51
CA GLY A 25 57.57 -39.04 -18.09
C GLY A 25 56.27 -38.28 -18.35
N VAL A 26 55.72 -38.39 -19.56
CA VAL A 26 54.49 -37.69 -19.98
C VAL A 26 53.27 -38.19 -19.19
N PRO A 27 53.00 -39.50 -19.07
CA PRO A 27 51.88 -39.97 -18.24
C PRO A 27 52.01 -39.58 -16.77
N VAL A 28 53.22 -39.64 -16.18
CA VAL A 28 53.43 -39.22 -14.79
C VAL A 28 53.16 -37.72 -14.61
N ALA A 29 53.63 -36.89 -15.54
CA ALA A 29 53.35 -35.45 -15.50
C ALA A 29 51.85 -35.14 -15.64
N ILE A 30 51.13 -35.88 -16.51
CA ILE A 30 49.67 -35.76 -16.66
C ILE A 30 48.95 -36.18 -15.37
N ILE A 31 49.37 -37.29 -14.74
CA ILE A 31 48.78 -37.75 -13.48
C ILE A 31 49.02 -36.73 -12.36
N ILE A 32 50.23 -36.15 -12.27
CA ILE A 32 50.53 -35.11 -11.29
C ILE A 32 49.68 -33.86 -11.55
N LEU A 33 49.56 -33.42 -12.80
CA LEU A 33 48.71 -32.29 -13.16
C LEU A 33 47.24 -32.56 -12.85
N LEU A 34 46.74 -33.76 -13.10
CA LEU A 34 45.37 -34.16 -12.74
C LEU A 34 45.19 -34.24 -11.23
N ALA A 35 46.17 -34.75 -10.49
CA ALA A 35 46.11 -34.79 -9.03
C ALA A 35 46.11 -33.38 -8.42
N VAL A 36 46.96 -32.47 -8.93
CA VAL A 36 46.96 -31.06 -8.54
C VAL A 36 45.63 -30.41 -8.95
N TYR A 37 45.13 -30.66 -10.15
CA TYR A 37 43.85 -30.13 -10.62
C TYR A 37 42.69 -30.59 -9.73
N VAL A 38 42.62 -31.88 -9.39
CA VAL A 38 41.57 -32.43 -8.51
C VAL A 38 41.71 -31.93 -7.08
N ASN A 39 42.93 -31.76 -6.58
CA ASN A 39 43.17 -31.31 -5.20
C ASN A 39 42.98 -29.79 -5.03
N ASN A 40 43.21 -29.01 -6.10
CA ASN A 40 43.07 -27.55 -6.10
C ASN A 40 41.72 -27.09 -6.67
N SER A 41 40.96 -27.99 -7.30
CA SER A 41 39.54 -27.78 -7.58
C SER A 41 38.80 -27.88 -6.26
N THR A 42 38.42 -26.72 -5.72
CA THR A 42 37.59 -26.61 -4.52
C THR A 42 36.40 -27.57 -4.62
N ARG A 43 36.33 -28.55 -3.71
CA ARG A 43 35.13 -29.37 -3.52
C ARG A 43 34.02 -28.47 -2.99
N THR A 44 33.30 -27.79 -3.89
CA THR A 44 32.01 -27.16 -3.59
C THR A 44 30.96 -28.27 -3.53
N GLY A 45 30.96 -29.01 -2.41
CA GLY A 45 29.86 -29.90 -2.06
C GLY A 45 28.72 -29.09 -1.44
N ALA A 46 27.48 -29.50 -1.65
CA ALA A 46 26.30 -28.87 -1.06
C ALA A 46 26.51 -28.69 0.47
N GLY A 47 26.66 -27.43 0.90
CA GLY A 47 26.93 -27.06 2.29
C GLY A 47 28.29 -26.40 2.57
N THR A 48 29.17 -26.24 1.58
CA THR A 48 30.47 -25.54 1.76
C THR A 48 30.41 -24.05 1.49
N ASP A 49 29.35 -23.56 0.82
CA ASP A 49 29.06 -22.14 0.63
C ASP A 49 28.30 -21.58 1.84
N ILE A 50 28.92 -21.67 3.02
CA ILE A 50 28.32 -21.28 4.30
C ILE A 50 27.99 -19.79 4.38
N GLU A 51 28.63 -18.93 3.59
CA GLU A 51 28.34 -17.48 3.60
C GLU A 51 27.07 -17.16 2.78
N GLN A 52 26.97 -17.63 1.53
CA GLN A 52 25.79 -17.38 0.69
C GLN A 52 24.56 -18.15 1.18
N SER A 53 24.71 -19.42 1.56
CA SER A 53 23.56 -20.23 2.00
C SER A 53 23.02 -19.84 3.38
N VAL A 54 23.84 -19.21 4.24
CA VAL A 54 23.36 -18.59 5.49
C VAL A 54 22.74 -17.24 5.19
N ALA A 55 23.33 -16.41 4.32
CA ALA A 55 22.75 -15.13 3.92
C ALA A 55 21.34 -15.28 3.31
N GLU A 56 21.11 -16.32 2.50
CA GLU A 56 19.81 -16.60 1.90
C GLU A 56 18.78 -17.13 2.92
N ARG A 57 19.23 -17.80 4.00
CA ARG A 57 18.37 -18.27 5.12
C ARG A 57 18.07 -17.19 6.15
N VAL A 58 18.96 -16.20 6.29
CA VAL A 58 18.81 -15.05 7.20
C VAL A 58 18.21 -13.84 6.47
N ALA A 59 18.01 -13.93 5.14
CA ALA A 59 17.36 -12.90 4.36
C ALA A 59 15.97 -12.59 4.95
N PRO A 60 15.65 -11.30 5.19
CA PRO A 60 14.38 -10.93 5.79
C PRO A 60 13.21 -11.35 4.89
N ALA A 61 12.28 -12.12 5.45
CA ALA A 61 11.09 -12.59 4.74
C ALA A 61 10.08 -11.47 4.40
N ALA A 62 10.27 -10.29 4.97
CA ALA A 62 9.46 -9.10 4.69
C ALA A 62 10.39 -7.90 4.48
N GLN A 63 10.38 -7.36 3.27
CA GLN A 63 10.81 -5.98 3.03
C GLN A 63 9.63 -5.09 3.41
N VAL A 64 9.83 -4.30 4.46
CA VAL A 64 8.90 -3.22 4.82
C VAL A 64 9.43 -1.94 4.18
N ASP A 65 8.75 -1.47 3.15
CA ASP A 65 8.96 -0.12 2.64
C ASP A 65 8.33 0.86 3.62
N ILE A 66 9.17 1.57 4.36
CA ILE A 66 8.73 2.67 5.21
C ILE A 66 8.53 3.87 4.29
N CYS A 67 7.30 4.03 3.80
CA CYS A 67 6.90 5.23 3.10
C CYS A 67 6.94 6.43 4.06
N ASP A 68 7.72 7.46 3.73
CA ASP A 68 7.69 8.72 4.44
C ASP A 68 6.31 9.37 4.24
N ALA A 69 5.57 9.55 5.34
CA ALA A 69 4.24 10.15 5.35
C ALA A 69 4.22 11.59 4.77
N ASN A 70 5.38 12.25 4.72
CA ASN A 70 5.53 13.61 4.18
C ASN A 70 6.11 13.64 2.75
N ALA A 71 6.48 12.49 2.17
CA ALA A 71 6.96 12.45 0.79
C ALA A 71 5.82 12.74 -0.19
N PRO A 72 6.05 13.53 -1.26
CA PRO A 72 5.03 13.76 -2.29
C PRO A 72 4.56 12.43 -2.89
N ARG A 73 3.28 12.11 -2.73
CA ARG A 73 2.69 10.91 -3.33
C ARG A 73 2.71 11.05 -4.86
N VAL A 74 3.51 10.20 -5.52
CA VAL A 74 3.48 10.06 -6.97
C VAL A 74 2.31 9.15 -7.33
N TYR A 75 1.22 9.73 -7.81
CA TYR A 75 0.01 8.97 -8.08
C TYR A 75 0.13 8.16 -9.39
N LYS A 76 -0.23 6.88 -9.35
CA LYS A 76 -0.26 5.94 -10.50
C LYS A 76 -1.45 6.17 -11.44
N THR A 77 -1.22 6.24 -12.74
CA THR A 77 -2.26 6.39 -13.78
C THR A 77 -3.36 5.34 -13.67
N GLY A 78 -4.53 5.62 -14.24
CA GLY A 78 -5.64 4.66 -14.23
C GLY A 78 -5.29 3.31 -14.87
N GLU A 79 -4.45 3.31 -15.90
CA GLU A 79 -3.95 2.10 -16.55
C GLU A 79 -3.04 1.28 -15.63
N GLU A 80 -2.11 1.92 -14.93
CA GLU A 80 -1.19 1.25 -14.01
C GLU A 80 -1.95 0.59 -12.85
N VAL A 81 -2.93 1.30 -12.28
CA VAL A 81 -3.79 0.77 -11.22
C VAL A 81 -4.65 -0.38 -11.74
N PHE A 82 -5.23 -0.25 -12.94
CA PHE A 82 -5.99 -1.33 -13.58
C PHE A 82 -5.15 -2.59 -13.73
N LYS A 83 -3.94 -2.47 -14.29
CA LYS A 83 -3.03 -3.60 -14.51
C LYS A 83 -2.66 -4.26 -13.19
N ALA A 84 -2.32 -3.47 -12.17
CA ALA A 84 -1.85 -3.98 -10.89
C ALA A 84 -2.95 -4.63 -10.03
N VAL A 85 -4.19 -4.15 -10.12
CA VAL A 85 -5.25 -4.49 -9.14
C VAL A 85 -6.47 -5.09 -9.81
N CYS A 86 -7.00 -4.42 -10.84
CA CYS A 86 -8.33 -4.74 -11.37
C CYS A 86 -8.31 -5.83 -12.44
N SER A 87 -7.19 -5.99 -13.15
CA SER A 87 -7.06 -6.84 -14.33
C SER A 87 -7.33 -8.32 -14.05
N THR A 88 -7.00 -8.81 -12.85
CA THR A 88 -7.22 -10.20 -12.43
C THR A 88 -8.67 -10.64 -12.65
N CYS A 89 -9.64 -9.76 -12.39
CA CYS A 89 -11.05 -10.05 -12.60
C CYS A 89 -11.60 -9.40 -13.87
N HIS A 90 -11.26 -8.14 -14.13
CA HIS A 90 -11.88 -7.39 -15.22
C HIS A 90 -11.27 -7.67 -16.60
N ALA A 91 -10.06 -8.24 -16.72
CA ALA A 91 -9.50 -8.56 -18.04
C ALA A 91 -10.25 -9.71 -18.73
N SER A 92 -10.64 -10.73 -17.96
CA SER A 92 -11.37 -11.92 -18.46
C SER A 92 -12.87 -11.88 -18.16
N GLY A 93 -13.32 -11.03 -17.23
CA GLY A 93 -14.68 -11.04 -16.71
C GLY A 93 -14.91 -12.11 -15.63
N ALA A 94 -13.86 -12.49 -14.89
CA ALA A 94 -13.94 -13.48 -13.83
C ALA A 94 -14.97 -13.08 -12.75
N ALA A 95 -15.61 -14.07 -12.13
CA ALA A 95 -16.66 -13.88 -11.12
C ALA A 95 -17.84 -12.98 -11.58
N GLY A 96 -18.08 -12.87 -12.90
CA GLY A 96 -19.12 -12.01 -13.47
C GLY A 96 -18.75 -10.53 -13.53
N ALA A 97 -17.46 -10.20 -13.41
CA ALA A 97 -16.97 -8.84 -13.59
C ALA A 97 -17.23 -8.35 -15.03
N PRO A 98 -17.56 -7.06 -15.24
CA PRO A 98 -17.64 -6.51 -16.58
C PRO A 98 -16.26 -6.55 -17.23
N LYS A 99 -16.16 -7.24 -18.37
CA LYS A 99 -14.91 -7.43 -19.08
C LYS A 99 -14.41 -6.11 -19.66
N PHE A 100 -13.14 -5.79 -19.44
CA PHE A 100 -12.47 -4.61 -19.96
C PHE A 100 -12.57 -4.58 -21.49
N GLY A 101 -12.97 -3.43 -22.04
CA GLY A 101 -13.17 -3.25 -23.48
C GLY A 101 -14.50 -3.80 -24.03
N ASP A 102 -15.33 -4.46 -23.21
CA ASP A 102 -16.63 -4.96 -23.64
C ASP A 102 -17.72 -3.89 -23.50
N SER A 103 -18.00 -3.17 -24.59
CA SER A 103 -19.02 -2.11 -24.56
C SER A 103 -20.41 -2.61 -24.20
N GLY A 104 -20.76 -3.87 -24.50
CA GLY A 104 -22.05 -4.43 -24.13
C GLY A 104 -22.18 -4.64 -22.63
N ALA A 105 -21.12 -5.13 -21.98
CA ALA A 105 -21.08 -5.29 -20.53
C ALA A 105 -21.03 -3.95 -19.78
N TRP A 106 -20.35 -2.96 -20.36
CA TRP A 106 -20.14 -1.64 -19.73
C TRP A 106 -21.28 -0.64 -19.97
N ALA A 107 -21.99 -0.68 -21.10
CA ALA A 107 -23.07 0.27 -21.41
C ALA A 107 -24.10 0.49 -20.28
N PRO A 108 -24.73 -0.54 -19.67
CA PRO A 108 -25.68 -0.33 -18.59
C PRO A 108 -25.05 0.26 -17.33
N ARG A 109 -23.75 0.03 -17.10
CA ARG A 109 -23.02 0.54 -15.93
C ARG A 109 -22.59 1.98 -16.16
N ILE A 110 -22.17 2.31 -17.38
CA ILE A 110 -21.88 3.68 -17.80
C ILE A 110 -23.13 4.55 -17.67
N SER A 111 -24.33 4.01 -17.98
CA SER A 111 -25.58 4.75 -17.80
C SER A 111 -25.96 5.03 -16.34
N GLU A 112 -25.42 4.29 -15.36
CA GLU A 112 -25.54 4.63 -13.94
C GLU A 112 -24.74 5.91 -13.59
N GLY A 113 -23.76 6.26 -14.42
CA GLY A 113 -22.92 7.44 -14.25
C GLY A 113 -21.60 7.14 -13.55
N TYR A 114 -20.68 8.10 -13.68
CA TYR A 114 -19.33 8.00 -13.12
C TYR A 114 -19.32 7.86 -11.59
N ASP A 115 -20.13 8.66 -10.88
CA ASP A 115 -20.16 8.64 -9.41
C ASP A 115 -20.63 7.30 -8.86
N THR A 116 -21.61 6.66 -9.49
CA THR A 116 -22.08 5.32 -9.09
C THR A 116 -21.04 4.25 -9.36
N LEU A 117 -20.34 4.32 -10.49
CA LEU A 117 -19.22 3.43 -10.78
C LEU A 117 -18.09 3.56 -9.75
N LEU A 118 -17.72 4.78 -9.41
CA LEU A 118 -16.72 5.05 -8.38
C LEU A 118 -17.18 4.56 -7.00
N HIS A 119 -18.43 4.85 -6.62
CA HIS A 119 -19.00 4.39 -5.36
C HIS A 119 -18.94 2.86 -5.24
N ASN A 120 -19.34 2.14 -6.30
CA ASN A 120 -19.27 0.68 -6.33
C ASN A 120 -17.82 0.17 -6.26
N ALA A 121 -16.87 0.86 -6.90
CA ALA A 121 -15.46 0.49 -6.84
C ALA A 121 -14.88 0.68 -5.43
N LEU A 122 -15.25 1.76 -4.74
CA LEU A 122 -14.76 2.06 -3.39
C LEU A 122 -15.42 1.19 -2.32
N ASN A 123 -16.72 0.88 -2.44
CA ASN A 123 -17.49 0.16 -1.43
C ASN A 123 -17.71 -1.34 -1.74
N GLY A 124 -17.29 -1.79 -2.92
CA GLY A 124 -17.57 -3.14 -3.40
C GLY A 124 -19.02 -3.31 -3.89
N LYS A 125 -19.25 -4.31 -4.74
CA LYS A 125 -20.58 -4.69 -5.25
C LYS A 125 -20.60 -6.15 -5.66
N GLY A 126 -21.44 -6.96 -5.02
CA GLY A 126 -21.51 -8.40 -5.29
C GLY A 126 -20.17 -9.08 -5.00
N ALA A 127 -19.59 -9.75 -6.01
CA ALA A 127 -18.29 -10.39 -5.90
C ALA A 127 -17.10 -9.43 -6.01
N MET A 128 -17.33 -8.15 -6.34
CA MET A 128 -16.27 -7.13 -6.39
C MET A 128 -15.88 -6.70 -4.97
N PRO A 129 -14.61 -6.90 -4.54
CA PRO A 129 -14.17 -6.47 -3.23
C PRO A 129 -14.19 -4.93 -3.09
N VAL A 130 -14.30 -4.47 -1.85
CA VAL A 130 -14.06 -3.08 -1.45
C VAL A 130 -12.72 -2.62 -2.02
N ARG A 131 -12.71 -1.52 -2.77
CA ARG A 131 -11.50 -0.95 -3.41
C ARG A 131 -10.74 -1.92 -4.34
N GLY A 132 -11.41 -2.93 -4.89
CA GLY A 132 -10.72 -3.97 -5.67
C GLY A 132 -9.73 -4.81 -4.84
N GLY A 133 -9.84 -4.78 -3.51
CA GLY A 133 -8.99 -5.54 -2.59
C GLY A 133 -7.74 -4.80 -2.11
N THR A 134 -7.62 -3.50 -2.39
CA THR A 134 -6.48 -2.68 -1.95
C THR A 134 -6.77 -1.87 -0.71
N ASN A 135 -5.72 -1.43 -0.01
CA ASN A 135 -5.84 -0.49 1.10
C ASN A 135 -5.68 0.97 0.63
N PRO A 136 -6.23 1.95 1.38
CA PRO A 136 -6.03 3.38 1.11
C PRO A 136 -4.55 3.83 1.13
N ASP A 137 -3.72 3.09 1.86
CA ASP A 137 -2.27 3.36 1.94
C ASP A 137 -1.58 3.03 0.61
N ASP A 138 -1.95 1.90 -0.01
CA ASP A 138 -1.37 1.40 -1.27
C ASP A 138 -1.86 2.19 -2.48
N TYR A 139 -3.15 2.53 -2.50
CA TYR A 139 -3.82 3.25 -3.59
C TYR A 139 -4.83 4.23 -3.02
N SER A 140 -4.66 5.50 -3.35
CA SER A 140 -5.61 6.55 -2.98
C SER A 140 -6.92 6.44 -3.78
N ASP A 141 -7.99 7.06 -3.26
CA ASP A 141 -9.30 7.13 -3.93
C ASP A 141 -9.17 7.80 -5.30
N PHE A 142 -8.26 8.76 -5.42
CA PHE A 142 -7.91 9.41 -6.68
C PHE A 142 -7.35 8.41 -7.71
N GLU A 143 -6.46 7.51 -7.30
CA GLU A 143 -5.90 6.48 -8.18
C GLU A 143 -6.94 5.44 -8.61
N ILE A 144 -7.82 5.04 -7.69
CA ILE A 144 -8.96 4.17 -8.02
C ILE A 144 -9.93 4.87 -8.97
N ALA A 145 -10.20 6.14 -8.75
CA ALA A 145 -11.05 6.96 -9.61
C ALA A 145 -10.51 7.05 -11.05
N ARG A 146 -9.20 7.23 -11.21
CA ARG A 146 -8.54 7.15 -12.52
C ARG A 146 -8.68 5.77 -13.17
N ALA A 147 -8.55 4.70 -12.39
CA ALA A 147 -8.75 3.33 -12.91
C ALA A 147 -10.18 3.10 -13.40
N VAL A 148 -11.18 3.62 -12.69
CA VAL A 148 -12.59 3.55 -13.10
C VAL A 148 -12.82 4.30 -14.41
N VAL A 149 -12.28 5.53 -14.56
CA VAL A 149 -12.34 6.28 -15.83
C VAL A 149 -11.67 5.49 -16.95
N TYR A 150 -10.48 4.95 -16.71
CA TYR A 150 -9.74 4.16 -17.69
C TYR A 150 -10.56 2.96 -18.20
N MET A 151 -11.15 2.17 -17.29
CA MET A 151 -11.98 1.02 -17.65
C MET A 151 -13.28 1.41 -18.35
N ALA A 152 -13.99 2.42 -17.83
CA ALA A 152 -15.26 2.86 -18.40
C ALA A 152 -15.07 3.45 -19.80
N ASN A 153 -14.00 4.23 -20.03
CA ASN A 153 -13.72 4.82 -21.34
C ASN A 153 -13.36 3.74 -22.37
N HIS A 154 -12.64 2.69 -21.97
CA HIS A 154 -12.43 1.52 -22.83
C HIS A 154 -13.72 0.71 -23.06
N GLY A 155 -14.69 0.79 -22.15
CA GLY A 155 -16.05 0.27 -22.32
C GLY A 155 -16.97 1.16 -23.17
N GLY A 156 -16.50 2.30 -23.68
CA GLY A 156 -17.27 3.21 -24.52
C GLY A 156 -17.80 4.47 -23.83
N ALA A 157 -17.36 4.77 -22.60
CA ALA A 157 -17.59 6.07 -21.97
C ALA A 157 -16.63 7.16 -22.49
N SER A 158 -16.84 8.39 -22.04
CA SER A 158 -15.91 9.51 -22.25
C SER A 158 -15.84 10.38 -20.99
N PHE A 159 -15.66 9.72 -19.85
CA PHE A 159 -15.48 10.39 -18.57
C PHE A 159 -14.16 11.14 -18.53
N GLN A 160 -14.20 12.32 -17.93
CA GLN A 160 -13.00 13.12 -17.68
C GLN A 160 -12.23 12.53 -16.52
N GLU A 161 -10.90 12.55 -16.64
CA GLU A 161 -10.05 12.13 -15.54
C GLU A 161 -10.18 13.13 -14.38
N PRO A 162 -10.31 12.65 -13.12
CA PRO A 162 -10.42 13.55 -11.97
C PRO A 162 -9.20 14.47 -11.87
N ALA A 163 -9.41 15.68 -11.35
CA ALA A 163 -8.31 16.60 -11.11
C ALA A 163 -7.38 16.03 -10.02
N GLN A 164 -6.07 16.06 -10.29
CA GLN A 164 -5.07 15.61 -9.32
C GLN A 164 -5.15 16.51 -8.06
N PRO A 165 -5.14 15.92 -6.85
CA PRO A 165 -5.08 16.70 -5.62
C PRO A 165 -3.77 17.49 -5.58
N LYS A 166 -3.82 18.80 -5.28
CA LYS A 166 -2.58 19.57 -5.07
C LYS A 166 -1.85 19.04 -3.83
N PRO A 167 -0.51 19.14 -3.76
CA PRO A 167 0.24 18.83 -2.54
C PRO A 167 -0.32 19.65 -1.36
N GLY A 168 -0.79 18.97 -0.32
CA GLY A 168 -1.48 19.59 0.83
C GLY A 168 -3.00 19.77 0.70
N GLU A 169 -3.60 19.46 -0.46
CA GLU A 169 -5.03 19.60 -0.75
C GLU A 169 -5.77 18.24 -0.84
N ALA A 170 -5.03 17.12 -0.71
CA ALA A 170 -5.63 15.80 -0.49
C ALA A 170 -6.47 15.71 0.81
N ALA A 171 -6.42 16.75 1.64
CA ALA A 171 -7.29 16.95 2.80
C ALA A 171 -8.53 17.83 2.53
N SER A 172 -8.78 18.33 1.31
CA SER A 172 -9.89 19.28 1.08
C SER A 172 -10.57 19.27 -0.30
N ALA A 173 -10.17 18.42 -1.26
CA ALA A 173 -10.83 18.36 -2.57
C ALA A 173 -12.06 17.42 -2.60
N SER A 174 -13.05 17.69 -1.74
CA SER A 174 -14.45 17.26 -1.93
C SER A 174 -15.40 18.34 -1.43
N ALA A 175 -15.22 19.57 -1.91
CA ALA A 175 -16.19 20.64 -1.71
C ALA A 175 -16.01 21.74 -2.76
N ALA A 176 -16.37 21.48 -4.01
CA ALA A 176 -16.63 22.56 -4.97
C ALA A 176 -17.54 22.11 -6.12
N ALA A 177 -18.83 21.91 -5.82
CA ALA A 177 -19.90 22.12 -6.80
C ALA A 177 -21.25 22.28 -6.09
N ALA A 178 -21.58 23.52 -5.68
CA ALA A 178 -22.90 24.16 -5.81
C ALA A 178 -23.07 25.32 -4.81
N ALA A 179 -23.10 26.56 -5.31
CA ALA A 179 -24.16 27.56 -5.09
C ALA A 179 -23.70 29.00 -5.46
N PRO A 180 -24.62 29.91 -5.85
CA PRO A 180 -24.34 31.12 -6.63
C PRO A 180 -24.07 32.39 -5.79
N ALA A 181 -23.71 33.45 -6.52
CA ALA A 181 -23.36 34.79 -6.08
C ALA A 181 -24.45 35.54 -5.28
N GLY A 182 -24.01 36.35 -4.30
CA GLY A 182 -24.82 37.41 -3.68
C GLY A 182 -24.22 38.08 -2.43
N ALA A 183 -23.71 39.31 -2.61
CA ALA A 183 -23.66 40.47 -1.70
C ALA A 183 -22.86 40.46 -0.35
N SER A 184 -21.74 41.18 -0.40
CA SER A 184 -21.24 42.27 0.50
C SER A 184 -21.50 42.29 2.01
N GLY A 185 -20.42 42.54 2.80
CA GLY A 185 -20.51 43.28 4.07
C GLY A 185 -19.38 43.07 5.10
N ALA A 186 -18.33 43.91 5.03
CA ALA A 186 -17.53 44.50 6.12
C ALA A 186 -16.77 43.64 7.17
N SER A 187 -15.42 43.74 7.07
CA SER A 187 -14.44 44.24 8.07
C SER A 187 -14.18 43.53 9.40
N GLY A 188 -12.89 43.32 9.71
CA GLY A 188 -12.36 43.30 11.08
C GLY A 188 -11.19 42.35 11.35
N ASP A 189 -9.97 42.85 11.15
CA ASP A 189 -8.73 42.62 11.95
C ASP A 189 -8.37 41.19 12.45
N ASN A 190 -7.20 40.70 12.02
CA ASN A 190 -6.00 40.73 12.88
C ASN A 190 -4.78 40.16 12.17
N ALA A 191 -3.84 41.06 11.87
CA ALA A 191 -2.47 40.75 11.58
C ALA A 191 -1.76 40.35 12.89
N GLN A 192 -1.57 39.05 13.11
CA GLN A 192 -0.52 38.54 13.99
C GLN A 192 -0.25 37.06 13.70
N ALA A 193 0.39 36.82 12.55
CA ALA A 193 0.98 35.55 12.18
C ALA A 193 2.41 35.80 11.68
N ALA A 194 3.34 36.07 12.61
CA ALA A 194 4.79 36.04 12.37
C ALA A 194 5.57 36.27 13.67
N ALA A 195 5.60 35.28 14.57
CA ALA A 195 6.65 35.16 15.60
C ALA A 195 6.47 33.86 16.41
N ALA A 196 7.12 32.77 15.97
CA ALA A 196 7.59 31.69 16.86
C ALA A 196 8.31 30.59 16.06
N VAL A 197 9.39 30.96 15.35
CA VAL A 197 10.45 30.04 14.97
C VAL A 197 11.68 30.40 15.79
N ALA A 198 11.84 29.76 16.95
CA ALA A 198 13.10 29.61 17.69
C ALA A 198 12.84 29.02 19.08
N ALA A 199 12.92 27.69 19.22
CA ALA A 199 13.36 27.04 20.47
C ALA A 199 13.49 25.51 20.25
N LEU A 200 14.63 25.08 19.72
CA LEU A 200 15.13 23.71 19.89
C LEU A 200 16.45 23.75 20.66
N ALA A 201 16.65 22.71 21.48
CA ALA A 201 17.79 22.36 22.34
C ALA A 201 17.84 23.11 23.71
N SER A 202 17.72 22.48 24.88
CA SER A 202 18.56 21.38 25.39
C SER A 202 18.04 20.75 26.73
N VAL A 203 17.75 19.43 26.75
CA VAL A 203 18.04 18.29 27.72
C VAL A 203 17.79 18.47 29.26
N PRO A 204 17.41 17.46 30.12
CA PRO A 204 17.63 16.00 30.00
C PRO A 204 16.50 15.02 30.44
N GLN A 205 16.77 13.74 30.19
CA GLN A 205 15.98 12.52 30.41
C GLN A 205 15.95 12.05 31.88
N THR A 206 14.75 11.76 32.41
CA THR A 206 14.50 10.85 33.54
C THR A 206 13.20 10.06 33.33
N ALA A 207 13.10 8.91 33.98
CA ALA A 207 12.33 7.72 33.57
C ALA A 207 10.87 7.58 34.09
N ALA A 208 10.11 6.71 33.39
CA ALA A 208 8.97 5.85 33.78
C ALA A 208 7.48 6.34 33.64
N ALA A 209 6.83 5.85 32.57
CA ALA A 209 5.45 5.34 32.30
C ALA A 209 4.20 5.69 33.16
N PRO A 210 2.96 5.48 32.63
CA PRO A 210 2.43 5.65 31.27
C PRO A 210 1.16 6.55 31.21
N ALA A 211 0.64 6.75 29.99
CA ALA A 211 -0.66 7.35 29.63
C ALA A 211 -0.73 8.89 29.50
N ALA A 212 -0.75 9.36 28.24
CA ALA A 212 -1.59 10.45 27.77
C ALA A 212 -1.49 10.59 26.24
N GLY A 213 -2.40 9.97 25.49
CA GLY A 213 -2.71 10.37 24.12
C GLY A 213 -3.50 11.69 24.08
N GLY A 214 -3.23 12.63 24.99
CA GLY A 214 -4.20 13.65 25.41
C GLY A 214 -4.34 14.84 24.45
N ALA A 215 -3.29 15.20 23.71
CA ALA A 215 -3.33 16.32 22.77
C ALA A 215 -3.55 15.83 21.33
N ASP A 216 -2.75 14.84 20.90
CA ASP A 216 -2.76 14.36 19.52
C ASP A 216 -4.06 13.59 19.19
N SER A 217 -4.54 12.73 20.08
CA SER A 217 -5.79 11.98 19.83
C SER A 217 -7.03 12.87 19.93
N THR A 218 -7.05 13.87 20.80
CA THR A 218 -8.16 14.84 20.88
C THR A 218 -8.26 15.67 19.61
N GLN A 219 -7.11 16.12 19.08
CA GLN A 219 -7.07 16.87 17.83
C GLN A 219 -7.44 15.98 16.63
N ALA A 220 -6.96 14.73 16.59
CA ALA A 220 -7.33 13.76 15.56
C ALA A 220 -8.83 13.43 15.59
N GLY A 221 -9.41 13.22 16.78
CA GLY A 221 -10.84 12.98 16.96
C GLY A 221 -11.70 14.17 16.51
N LYS A 222 -11.29 15.40 16.85
CA LYS A 222 -11.95 16.62 16.36
C LYS A 222 -11.87 16.74 14.84
N ALA A 223 -10.70 16.48 14.25
CA ALA A 223 -10.51 16.53 12.80
C ALA A 223 -11.41 15.50 12.09
N LEU A 224 -11.46 14.26 12.58
CA LEU A 224 -12.32 13.22 12.02
C LEU A 224 -13.80 13.56 12.17
N TYR A 225 -14.22 14.15 13.31
CA TYR A 225 -15.58 14.65 13.45
C TYR A 225 -15.92 15.69 12.37
N THR A 226 -15.06 16.70 12.19
CA THR A 226 -15.27 17.75 11.18
C THR A 226 -15.24 17.18 9.76
N GLN A 227 -14.43 16.17 9.48
CA GLN A 227 -14.34 15.64 8.12
C GLN A 227 -15.51 14.73 7.76
N VAL A 228 -15.97 13.90 8.70
CA VAL A 228 -16.90 12.79 8.40
C VAL A 228 -18.16 12.85 9.25
N CYS A 229 -18.02 12.91 10.57
CA CYS A 229 -19.17 12.72 11.46
C CYS A 229 -20.15 13.90 11.42
N GLN A 230 -19.67 15.12 11.20
CA GLN A 230 -20.50 16.33 11.22
C GLN A 230 -21.60 16.31 10.14
N ALA A 231 -21.38 15.60 9.02
CA ALA A 231 -22.32 15.54 7.91
C ALA A 231 -23.72 15.09 8.37
N CYS A 232 -23.77 14.21 9.37
CA CYS A 232 -25.02 13.79 9.99
C CYS A 232 -25.21 14.36 11.40
N HIS A 233 -24.15 14.42 12.21
CA HIS A 233 -24.26 14.77 13.63
C HIS A 233 -24.27 16.27 13.92
N ALA A 234 -23.97 17.16 12.97
CA ALA A 234 -24.09 18.61 13.22
C ALA A 234 -25.56 19.07 13.28
N ALA A 235 -26.42 18.50 12.43
CA ALA A 235 -27.84 18.83 12.35
C ALA A 235 -28.76 17.71 12.89
N GLY A 236 -28.22 16.54 13.21
CA GLY A 236 -29.01 15.38 13.64
C GLY A 236 -29.77 14.69 12.50
N VAL A 237 -29.15 14.62 11.33
CA VAL A 237 -29.72 14.02 10.12
C VAL A 237 -30.10 12.56 10.38
N LEU A 238 -31.27 12.13 9.90
CA LEU A 238 -31.82 10.78 10.10
C LEU A 238 -31.92 10.36 11.58
N GLY A 239 -32.07 11.32 12.50
CA GLY A 239 -32.19 11.05 13.94
C GLY A 239 -30.84 10.81 14.63
N ALA A 240 -29.73 11.18 14.00
CA ALA A 240 -28.42 11.17 14.62
C ALA A 240 -28.40 12.09 15.87
N PRO A 241 -27.74 11.69 16.98
CA PRO A 241 -27.59 12.57 18.13
C PRO A 241 -26.76 13.79 17.75
N LYS A 242 -27.32 14.98 17.95
CA LYS A 242 -26.71 16.24 17.54
C LYS A 242 -25.50 16.55 18.42
N PHE A 243 -24.41 17.00 17.81
CA PHE A 243 -23.21 17.40 18.53
C PHE A 243 -23.50 18.56 19.50
N GLY A 244 -23.08 18.41 20.76
CA GLY A 244 -23.31 19.39 21.82
C GLY A 244 -24.70 19.41 22.44
N ASP A 245 -25.61 18.53 21.98
CA ASP A 245 -26.99 18.46 22.46
C ASP A 245 -27.12 17.47 23.62
N LYS A 246 -27.22 17.98 24.85
CA LYS A 246 -27.20 17.16 26.07
C LYS A 246 -28.41 16.23 26.14
N GLU A 247 -29.58 16.72 25.74
CA GLU A 247 -30.83 15.97 25.73
C GLU A 247 -30.79 14.82 24.72
N ALA A 248 -30.21 15.06 23.54
CA ALA A 248 -30.01 14.03 22.54
C ALA A 248 -28.98 12.98 22.99
N TRP A 249 -27.93 13.34 23.73
CA TRP A 249 -26.91 12.37 24.15
C TRP A 249 -27.24 11.61 25.44
N ALA A 250 -28.03 12.20 26.35
CA ALA A 250 -28.37 11.61 27.65
C ALA A 250 -28.87 10.14 27.59
N PRO A 251 -29.81 9.73 26.71
CA PRO A 251 -30.24 8.33 26.67
C PRO A 251 -29.21 7.38 26.04
N ARG A 252 -28.24 7.88 25.27
CA ARG A 252 -27.18 7.06 24.63
C ARG A 252 -26.00 6.87 25.57
N LEU A 253 -25.74 7.84 26.45
CA LEU A 253 -24.73 7.76 27.51
C LEU A 253 -25.17 6.96 28.74
N LYS A 254 -26.37 6.34 28.69
CA LYS A 254 -26.76 5.29 29.64
C LYS A 254 -26.04 3.97 29.35
N ASP A 255 -25.66 3.75 28.10
CA ASP A 255 -24.84 2.62 27.69
C ASP A 255 -23.38 2.89 28.06
N SER A 256 -22.58 1.83 28.25
CA SER A 256 -21.14 1.98 28.49
C SER A 256 -20.43 2.59 27.28
N MET A 257 -19.32 3.30 27.51
CA MET A 257 -18.53 3.86 26.40
C MET A 257 -18.07 2.79 25.40
N ASP A 258 -17.77 1.56 25.85
CA ASP A 258 -17.46 0.45 24.95
C ASP A 258 -18.60 0.10 23.99
N THR A 259 -19.84 0.19 24.48
CA THR A 259 -21.04 -0.03 23.67
C THR A 259 -21.23 1.10 22.66
N VAL A 260 -21.00 2.35 23.10
CA VAL A 260 -21.06 3.53 22.22
C VAL A 260 -19.98 3.44 21.14
N TYR A 261 -18.76 3.01 21.48
CA TYR A 261 -17.69 2.75 20.50
C TYR A 261 -18.08 1.64 19.53
N ASN A 262 -18.70 0.55 20.00
CA ASN A 262 -19.12 -0.55 19.14
C ASN A 262 -20.13 -0.07 18.08
N TYR A 263 -21.08 0.77 18.47
CA TYR A 263 -22.02 1.40 17.52
C TYR A 263 -21.31 2.28 16.49
N ALA A 264 -20.29 3.03 16.91
CA ALA A 264 -19.53 3.87 15.98
C ALA A 264 -18.64 3.04 15.04
N LEU A 265 -18.05 1.94 15.52
CA LEU A 265 -17.15 1.09 14.72
C LEU A 265 -17.91 0.20 13.74
N HIS A 266 -19.04 -0.36 14.14
CA HIS A 266 -19.80 -1.33 13.33
C HIS A 266 -21.09 -0.77 12.73
N GLY A 267 -21.48 0.44 13.12
CA GLY A 267 -22.72 1.08 12.68
C GLY A 267 -23.92 0.68 13.54
N LYS A 268 -24.97 1.50 13.49
CA LYS A 268 -26.26 1.23 14.17
C LYS A 268 -27.39 1.95 13.45
N GLY A 269 -28.37 1.19 12.95
CA GLY A 269 -29.49 1.74 12.21
C GLY A 269 -29.03 2.47 10.94
N ALA A 270 -29.32 3.77 10.84
CA ALA A 270 -28.89 4.62 9.72
C ALA A 270 -27.42 5.09 9.82
N MET A 271 -26.74 4.83 10.95
CA MET A 271 -25.33 5.18 11.12
C MET A 271 -24.44 4.10 10.49
N PRO A 272 -23.65 4.40 9.44
CA PRO A 272 -22.73 3.45 8.83
C PRO A 272 -21.55 3.11 9.75
N ALA A 273 -20.93 1.95 9.54
CA ALA A 273 -19.71 1.55 10.23
C ALA A 273 -18.62 2.63 10.09
N LYS A 274 -17.94 2.94 11.19
CA LYS A 274 -16.92 4.01 11.30
C LYS A 274 -17.39 5.39 10.81
N GLY A 275 -18.70 5.65 10.86
CA GLY A 275 -19.28 6.88 10.30
C GLY A 275 -19.14 7.02 8.78
N GLY A 276 -18.83 5.92 8.07
CA GLY A 276 -18.52 5.93 6.64
C GLY A 276 -17.07 6.33 6.34
N SER A 277 -16.21 6.43 7.36
CA SER A 277 -14.78 6.65 7.19
C SER A 277 -14.00 5.34 7.12
N ASN A 278 -12.79 5.40 6.56
CA ASN A 278 -11.78 4.35 6.68
C ASN A 278 -10.79 4.64 7.82
N ALA A 279 -11.16 5.48 8.78
CA ALA A 279 -10.29 5.85 9.89
C ALA A 279 -9.96 4.63 10.78
N SER A 280 -8.84 4.72 11.50
CA SER A 280 -8.46 3.68 12.45
C SER A 280 -9.49 3.60 13.57
N ASP A 281 -9.61 2.43 14.20
CA ASP A 281 -10.53 2.27 15.35
C ASP A 281 -10.19 3.23 16.48
N ALA A 282 -8.92 3.58 16.63
CA ALA A 282 -8.45 4.56 17.60
C ALA A 282 -8.95 5.97 17.28
N ASP A 283 -8.89 6.40 16.02
CA ASP A 283 -9.36 7.71 15.58
C ASP A 283 -10.89 7.82 15.68
N VAL A 284 -11.62 6.75 15.33
CA VAL A 284 -13.08 6.69 15.47
C VAL A 284 -13.46 6.80 16.95
N LYS A 285 -12.79 6.08 17.85
CA LYS A 285 -13.02 6.21 19.29
C LYS A 285 -12.72 7.62 19.79
N ALA A 286 -11.62 8.23 19.34
CA ALA A 286 -11.27 9.60 19.68
C ALA A 286 -12.30 10.63 19.18
N ALA A 287 -12.89 10.41 18.00
CA ALA A 287 -13.98 11.24 17.49
C ALA A 287 -15.26 11.07 18.30
N VAL A 288 -15.58 9.84 18.72
CA VAL A 288 -16.70 9.58 19.66
C VAL A 288 -16.46 10.31 20.97
N ASP A 289 -15.27 10.23 21.54
CA ASP A 289 -14.91 10.95 22.76
C ASP A 289 -15.08 12.46 22.60
N TYR A 290 -14.63 13.02 21.47
CA TYR A 290 -14.83 14.44 21.16
C TYR A 290 -16.31 14.84 21.15
N MET A 291 -17.17 14.04 20.52
CA MET A 291 -18.62 14.28 20.46
C MET A 291 -19.30 14.13 21.81
N VAL A 292 -18.96 13.08 22.54
CA VAL A 292 -19.51 12.81 23.87
C VAL A 292 -19.10 13.90 24.85
N ASN A 293 -17.83 14.34 24.83
CA ASN A 293 -17.34 15.38 25.70
C ASN A 293 -17.97 16.75 25.43
N ALA A 294 -18.33 17.04 24.17
CA ALA A 294 -19.08 18.24 23.82
C ALA A 294 -20.54 18.21 24.34
N SER A 295 -21.08 17.03 24.61
CA SER A 295 -22.49 16.81 25.01
C SER A 295 -22.66 16.44 26.49
N LYS A 296 -21.60 16.58 27.30
CA LYS A 296 -21.64 16.45 28.77
C LYS A 296 -22.00 17.79 29.42
#